data_AF-A0A529XR45-F1
#
_entry.id   AF-A0A529XR45-F1
#
_cell.length_a   1.000
_cell.length_b   1.000
_cell.length_c   1.000
_cell.angle_alpha   90.00
_cell.angle_beta   90.00
_cell.angle_gamma   90.00
#
_symmetry.space_group_name_H-M   'P 1'
#
loop_
_entity.id
_entity.type
_entity.pdbx_description
1 polymer ?
#
loop_
_entity_poly.entity_id
_entity_poly.type
_entity_poly.pdbx_seq_one_letter_code
_entity_poly.pdbx_strand_id
1 'polypeptide(L)'
;MSQSPYPAVLSGPPKPSLILRPGEIRLPPGLERYTVQGNGAVLIDVEAGDSVSVTNVEGGQPCELLAWDKTGITDPGIFGERSNSNAAGIK
;
A
#
# COMPACT_ATOMS: atom_id res chain seq x y z
N MET A 1 41.55 50.19 0.42
CA MET A 1 40.55 49.40 1.17
C MET A 1 40.76 47.94 0.78
N SER A 2 41.40 47.15 1.63
CA SER A 2 41.70 45.73 1.34
C SER A 2 40.46 44.89 1.66
N GLN A 3 39.86 44.25 0.64
CA GLN A 3 38.80 43.27 0.86
C GLN A 3 39.45 41.89 1.04
N SER A 4 39.21 41.28 2.19
CA SER A 4 39.67 39.92 2.49
C SER A 4 39.01 38.93 1.52
N PRO A 5 39.73 37.94 0.97
CA PRO A 5 39.18 36.92 0.09
C PRO A 5 38.33 35.87 0.82
N TYR A 6 38.19 35.98 2.15
CA TYR A 6 37.49 35.00 2.97
C TYR A 6 36.07 35.46 3.33
N PRO A 7 35.07 34.56 3.30
CA PRO A 7 33.71 34.86 3.74
C PRO A 7 33.69 35.23 5.23
N ALA A 8 32.73 36.08 5.61
CA ALA A 8 32.56 36.47 7.01
C ALA A 8 32.26 35.23 7.87
N VAL A 9 33.14 34.93 8.83
CA VAL A 9 32.96 33.85 9.78
C VAL A 9 31.96 34.30 10.84
N LEU A 10 30.81 33.62 10.92
CA LEU A 10 29.88 33.79 12.02
C LEU A 10 30.50 33.16 13.28
N SER A 11 30.69 33.98 14.32
CA SER A 11 31.19 33.53 15.61
C SER A 11 30.10 32.78 16.39
N GLY A 12 30.51 31.78 17.17
CA GLY A 12 29.64 31.01 18.04
C GLY A 12 29.54 29.53 17.66
N PRO A 13 28.94 28.70 18.54
CA PRO A 13 28.73 27.29 18.26
C PRO A 13 27.79 27.09 17.06
N PRO A 14 27.99 26.04 16.26
CA PRO A 14 27.08 25.73 15.16
C PRO A 14 25.66 25.52 15.69
N LYS A 15 24.66 25.94 14.91
CA LYS A 15 23.25 25.68 15.23
C LYS A 15 23.06 24.17 15.43
N PRO A 16 22.43 23.73 16.53
CA PRO A 16 22.19 22.30 16.74
C PRO A 16 21.39 21.71 15.58
N SER A 17 21.73 20.48 15.20
CA SER A 17 21.01 19.73 14.18
C SER A 17 19.58 19.44 14.65
N LEU A 18 18.62 19.61 13.74
CA LEU A 18 17.22 19.26 13.99
C LEU A 18 17.00 17.82 13.53
N ILE A 19 16.39 16.99 14.39
CA ILE A 19 15.88 15.68 13.96
C ILE A 19 14.62 15.96 13.13
N LEU A 20 14.77 15.95 11.82
CA LEU A 20 13.64 15.89 10.91
C LEU A 20 13.13 14.45 10.91
N ARG A 21 11.82 14.27 11.18
CA ARG A 21 11.11 13.02 10.90
C ARG A 21 10.28 13.29 9.65
N PRO A 22 10.82 13.07 8.43
CA PRO A 22 9.99 13.07 7.22
C PRO A 22 8.81 12.13 7.47
N GLY A 23 7.60 12.58 7.13
CA GLY A 23 6.33 12.03 7.59
C GLY A 23 6.36 10.52 7.81
N GLU A 24 5.90 10.09 8.98
CA GLU A 24 5.80 8.67 9.30
C GLU A 24 5.14 7.95 8.12
N ILE A 25 5.88 7.03 7.50
CA ILE A 25 5.38 6.27 6.35
C ILE A 25 4.34 5.30 6.89
N ARG A 26 3.12 5.80 7.07
CA ARG A 26 1.94 5.05 7.51
C ARG A 26 0.94 5.03 6.38
N LEU A 27 0.16 3.95 6.35
CA LEU A 27 -1.03 3.92 5.52
C LEU A 27 -2.01 4.99 6.01
N PRO A 28 -2.77 5.64 5.10
CA PRO A 28 -3.88 6.47 5.50
C PRO A 28 -4.84 5.72 6.44
N PRO A 29 -5.52 6.40 7.35
CA PRO A 29 -6.57 5.79 8.17
C PRO A 29 -7.61 5.09 7.29
N GLY A 30 -7.98 3.85 7.66
CA GLY A 30 -8.94 3.05 6.89
C GLY A 30 -8.35 2.34 5.66
N LEU A 31 -7.02 2.40 5.44
CA LEU A 31 -6.37 1.61 4.40
C LEU A 31 -5.63 0.41 5.00
N GLU A 32 -6.02 -0.76 4.55
CA GLU A 32 -5.34 -2.02 4.83
C GLU A 32 -4.60 -2.51 3.59
N ARG A 33 -3.44 -3.14 3.80
CA ARG A 33 -2.61 -3.67 2.70
C ARG A 33 -2.14 -5.06 3.02
N TYR A 34 -2.46 -5.98 2.13
CA TYR A 34 -2.10 -7.39 2.23
C TYR A 34 -1.13 -7.77 1.12
N THR A 35 -0.08 -8.51 1.46
CA THR A 35 0.84 -9.10 0.49
C THR A 35 0.52 -10.58 0.37
N VAL A 36 0.03 -10.99 -0.79
CA VAL A 36 -0.17 -12.42 -1.12
C VAL A 36 1.16 -12.97 -1.64
N GLN A 37 1.70 -13.98 -0.97
CA GLN A 37 2.91 -14.67 -1.42
C GLN A 37 2.61 -15.50 -2.68
N GLY A 38 3.63 -15.82 -3.47
CA GLY A 38 3.46 -16.68 -4.65
C GLY A 38 2.83 -18.03 -4.28
N ASN A 39 1.81 -18.46 -5.02
CA ASN A 39 0.97 -19.63 -4.72
C ASN A 39 0.26 -19.56 -3.35
N GLY A 40 0.17 -18.37 -2.75
CA GLY A 40 -0.58 -18.11 -1.54
C GLY A 40 -1.99 -17.61 -1.83
N ALA A 41 -2.81 -17.58 -0.78
CA ALA A 41 -4.13 -16.97 -0.78
C ALA A 41 -4.31 -16.20 0.54
N VAL A 42 -5.20 -15.22 0.52
CA VAL A 42 -5.61 -14.46 1.71
C VAL A 42 -7.13 -14.31 1.69
N LEU A 43 -7.75 -14.39 2.87
CA LEU A 43 -9.15 -14.06 3.08
C LEU A 43 -9.21 -12.71 3.79
N ILE A 44 -10.02 -11.80 3.26
CA ILE A 44 -10.16 -10.43 3.76
C ILE A 44 -11.65 -10.15 3.87
N ASP A 45 -12.08 -9.58 4.99
CA ASP A 45 -13.45 -9.12 5.18
C ASP A 45 -13.64 -7.80 4.43
N VAL A 46 -14.77 -7.66 3.73
CA VAL A 46 -15.11 -6.46 2.95
C VAL A 46 -16.51 -6.01 3.35
N GLU A 47 -16.67 -4.72 3.63
CA GLU A 47 -17.95 -4.10 3.97
C GLU A 47 -18.45 -3.20 2.83
N ALA A 48 -19.75 -2.87 2.87
CA ALA A 48 -20.35 -1.98 1.89
C ALA A 48 -19.75 -0.58 2.01
N GLY A 49 -19.17 -0.08 0.92
CA GLY A 49 -18.47 1.21 0.87
C GLY A 49 -16.95 1.09 0.79
N ASP A 50 -16.41 -0.11 0.96
CA ASP A 50 -14.98 -0.36 0.79
C ASP A 50 -14.57 -0.35 -0.67
N SER A 51 -13.31 0.01 -0.91
CA SER A 51 -12.67 -0.02 -2.22
C SER A 51 -11.51 -1.00 -2.20
N VAL A 52 -11.60 -2.04 -3.03
CA VAL A 52 -10.54 -3.06 -3.16
C VAL A 52 -9.70 -2.77 -4.40
N SER A 53 -8.38 -2.72 -4.24
CA SER A 53 -7.42 -2.58 -5.35
C SER A 53 -6.41 -3.72 -5.32
N VAL A 54 -6.21 -4.37 -6.48
CA VAL A 54 -5.16 -5.37 -6.67
C VAL A 54 -4.05 -4.79 -7.52
N THR A 55 -2.84 -4.78 -6.98
CA THR A 55 -1.66 -4.26 -7.66
C THR A 55 -0.71 -5.40 -7.99
N ASN A 56 -0.44 -5.59 -9.28
CA ASN A 56 0.60 -6.49 -9.72
C ASN A 56 1.97 -5.81 -9.55
N VAL A 57 2.70 -6.18 -8.50
CA VAL A 57 3.97 -5.53 -8.13
C VAL A 57 5.17 -6.01 -8.96
N GLU A 58 5.17 -7.27 -9.41
CA GLU A 58 6.31 -7.88 -10.12
C GLU A 58 5.96 -8.31 -11.56
N GLY A 59 4.71 -8.67 -11.83
CA GLY A 59 4.28 -9.24 -13.11
C GLY A 59 4.26 -10.77 -13.12
N GLY A 60 3.74 -11.36 -14.20
CA GLY A 60 3.90 -12.79 -14.51
C GLY A 60 3.05 -13.78 -13.71
N GLN A 61 2.40 -13.36 -12.63
CA GLN A 61 1.51 -14.22 -11.84
C GLN A 61 0.04 -13.82 -12.04
N PRO A 62 -0.78 -14.66 -12.69
CA PRO A 62 -2.24 -14.52 -12.65
C PRO A 62 -2.72 -14.66 -11.20
N CYS A 63 -3.67 -13.83 -10.82
CA CYS A 63 -4.37 -13.93 -9.54
C CYS A 63 -5.86 -14.13 -9.80
N GLU A 64 -6.52 -14.88 -8.92
CA GLU A 64 -7.97 -15.04 -8.93
C GLU A 64 -8.54 -14.25 -7.75
N LEU A 65 -9.60 -13.47 -8.01
CA LEU A 65 -10.41 -12.87 -6.98
C LEU A 65 -11.69 -13.68 -6.83
N LEU A 66 -12.02 -13.99 -5.58
CA LEU A 66 -13.23 -14.68 -5.20
C LEU A 66 -13.96 -13.83 -4.19
N ALA A 67 -15.28 -13.81 -4.29
CA ALA A 67 -16.15 -13.09 -3.39
C ALA A 67 -17.27 -14.03 -2.95
N TRP A 68 -17.58 -14.00 -1.66
CA TRP A 68 -18.67 -14.73 -1.05
C TRP A 68 -19.53 -13.78 -0.23
N ASP A 69 -20.83 -14.02 -0.23
CA ASP A 69 -21.72 -13.35 0.70
C ASP A 69 -21.60 -13.96 2.12
N LYS A 70 -22.31 -13.37 3.08
CA LYS A 70 -22.33 -13.84 4.48
C LYS A 70 -22.95 -15.24 4.65
N THR A 71 -23.60 -15.77 3.62
CA THR A 71 -24.17 -17.13 3.60
C THR A 71 -23.19 -18.16 3.04
N GLY A 72 -22.03 -17.72 2.52
CA GLY A 72 -21.02 -18.56 1.89
C GLY A 72 -21.28 -18.85 0.41
N ILE A 73 -22.24 -18.17 -0.22
CA ILE A 73 -22.52 -18.30 -1.65
C ILE A 73 -21.58 -17.36 -2.41
N THR A 74 -20.99 -17.83 -3.51
CA THR A 74 -20.11 -17.00 -4.34
C THR A 74 -20.90 -15.89 -5.03
N ASP A 75 -20.47 -14.65 -4.85
CA ASP A 75 -21.10 -13.47 -5.46
C ASP A 75 -20.04 -12.47 -5.98
N PRO A 76 -19.61 -12.60 -7.25
CA PRO A 76 -18.73 -11.62 -7.89
C PRO A 76 -19.31 -10.19 -7.97
N GLY A 77 -20.63 -10.06 -7.78
CA GLY A 77 -21.32 -8.77 -7.76
C GLY A 77 -20.88 -7.86 -6.62
N ILE A 78 -20.25 -8.41 -5.57
CA ILE A 78 -19.60 -7.63 -4.50
C ILE A 78 -18.53 -6.68 -5.07
N PHE A 79 -17.85 -7.07 -6.14
CA PHE A 79 -16.87 -6.23 -6.84
C PHE A 79 -17.46 -5.51 -8.07
N GLY A 80 -18.77 -5.61 -8.29
CA GLY A 80 -19.44 -5.06 -9.49
C GLY A 80 -19.11 -5.83 -10.77
N GLU A 81 -18.56 -7.04 -10.67
CA GLU A 81 -18.06 -7.82 -11.79
C GLU A 81 -18.89 -9.09 -12.04
N ARG A 82 -18.65 -9.74 -13.18
CA ARG A 82 -19.23 -11.05 -13.50
C ARG A 82 -18.21 -12.15 -13.28
N SER A 83 -18.70 -13.35 -12.96
CA SER A 83 -17.84 -14.54 -12.92
C SER A 83 -17.16 -14.77 -14.27
N ASN A 84 -15.84 -14.98 -14.25
CA ASN A 84 -15.02 -15.17 -15.45
C ASN A 84 -13.96 -16.28 -15.31
N SER A 85 -13.89 -16.98 -14.17
CA SER A 85 -12.96 -18.10 -13.91
C SER A 85 -13.64 -19.19 -13.07
N ASN A 86 -12.97 -20.32 -12.92
CA ASN A 86 -13.44 -21.50 -12.20
C ASN A 86 -12.76 -21.70 -10.83
N ALA A 87 -12.07 -20.67 -10.31
CA ALA A 87 -11.40 -20.70 -9.01
C ALA A 87 -10.39 -21.86 -8.86
N ALA A 88 -9.55 -22.09 -9.87
CA ALA A 88 -8.60 -23.21 -9.86
C ALA A 88 -7.49 -23.06 -8.82
N GLY A 89 -7.13 -21.83 -8.43
CA GLY A 89 -6.02 -21.55 -7.52
C GLY A 89 -6.26 -21.95 -6.06
N ILE A 90 -7.51 -22.27 -5.68
CA ILE A 90 -7.90 -22.63 -4.30
C ILE A 90 -8.47 -24.05 -4.17
N LYS A 91 -8.32 -24.90 -5.20
CA LYS A 91 -8.78 -26.30 -5.20
C LYS A 91 -7.78 -27.27 -4.60
#